data_AF-A0A1M5VTU1-F1
#
_entry.id   AF-A0A1M5VTU1-F1
#
_cell.length_a   1.000
_cell.length_b   1.000
_cell.length_c   1.000
_cell.angle_alpha   90.00
_cell.angle_beta   90.00
_cell.angle_gamma   90.00
#
_symmetry.space_group_name_H-M   'P 1'
#
loop_
_entity.id
_entity.type
_entity.pdbx_description
1 polymer ?
#
loop_
_entity_poly.entity_id
_entity_poly.type
_entity_poly.pdbx_seq_one_letter_code
_entity_poly.pdbx_strand_id
1 'polypeptide(L)'
;MSGAGTVIYLLLLVGLAFIPAYIASGKGYSFGGFYAFGFFLFLPALIVSLVLEDKTAAEEREESLRKEISRLRQDINSRPFGETNGKDLDRERIDPICRQCGHQNEAGTKYCTKCGAMLARIQKSEEAVCPKCRDEINDGDGFCGSCGWDLTKKEPGPVLVSTVNGQVVCPECGTAQMSNRLICYKCGTKFEYR
;
A
#
# COMPACT_ATOMS: atom_id res chain seq x y z
N MET A 1 -61.56 12.60 29.97
CA MET A 1 -60.64 13.68 30.41
C MET A 1 -61.34 15.01 30.20
N SER A 2 -61.36 15.88 31.22
CA SER A 2 -61.87 17.25 31.08
C SER A 2 -61.04 18.02 30.06
N GLY A 3 -61.66 18.91 29.28
CA GLY A 3 -60.96 19.68 28.22
C GLY A 3 -59.74 20.45 28.70
N ALA A 4 -59.72 20.86 29.98
CA ALA A 4 -58.54 21.47 30.61
C ALA A 4 -57.35 20.51 30.70
N GLY A 5 -57.57 19.23 31.00
CA GLY A 5 -56.52 18.23 31.12
C GLY A 5 -55.85 17.91 29.77
N THR A 6 -56.62 17.87 28.69
CA THR A 6 -56.08 17.69 27.34
C THR A 6 -55.25 18.90 26.87
N VAL A 7 -55.68 20.11 27.19
CA VAL A 7 -54.94 21.34 26.86
C VAL A 7 -53.60 21.39 27.61
N ILE A 8 -53.60 21.10 28.91
CA ILE A 8 -52.37 21.05 29.71
C ILE A 8 -51.41 19.98 29.18
N TYR A 9 -51.92 18.79 28.85
CA TYR A 9 -51.10 17.72 28.28
C TYR A 9 -50.46 18.10 26.94
N LEU A 10 -51.20 18.77 26.05
CA LEU A 10 -50.65 19.26 24.78
C LEU A 10 -49.56 20.32 24.98
N LEU A 11 -49.75 21.25 25.92
CA LEU A 11 -48.72 22.25 26.26
C LEU A 11 -47.45 21.58 26.81
N LEU A 12 -47.59 20.53 27.63
CA LEU A 12 -46.45 19.76 28.13
C LEU A 12 -45.72 19.01 27.01
N LEU A 13 -46.43 18.41 26.05
CA LEU A 13 -45.82 17.75 24.90
C LEU A 13 -45.02 18.73 24.02
N VAL A 14 -45.58 19.92 23.77
CA VAL A 14 -44.90 21.01 23.06
C VAL A 14 -43.60 21.40 23.78
N GLY A 15 -43.64 21.57 25.10
CA GLY A 15 -42.46 21.92 25.89
C GLY A 15 -41.41 20.80 25.93
N LEU A 16 -41.83 19.55 26.13
CA LEU A 16 -40.93 18.40 26.18
C LEU A 16 -40.24 18.13 24.83
N ALA A 17 -40.95 18.32 23.70
CA ALA A 17 -40.39 18.17 22.36
C ALA A 17 -39.21 19.10 22.08
N PHE A 18 -39.08 20.20 22.82
CA PHE A 18 -37.96 21.12 22.71
C PHE A 18 -36.62 20.51 23.14
N ILE A 19 -36.64 19.58 24.10
CA ILE A 19 -35.42 18.97 24.67
C ILE A 19 -34.63 18.18 23.60
N PRO A 20 -35.20 17.15 22.92
CA PRO A 20 -34.48 16.44 21.87
C PRO A 20 -34.16 17.33 20.66
N ALA A 21 -35.01 18.33 20.35
CA ALA A 21 -34.75 19.28 19.27
C ALA A 21 -33.51 20.15 19.52
N TYR A 22 -33.36 20.64 20.75
CA TYR A 22 -32.23 21.46 21.15
C TYR A 22 -30.92 20.66 21.14
N ILE A 23 -30.93 19.45 21.72
CA ILE A 23 -29.76 18.56 21.76
C ILE A 23 -29.30 18.21 20.33
N ALA A 24 -30.23 17.83 19.45
CA ALA A 24 -29.91 17.51 18.06
C ALA A 24 -29.39 18.73 17.28
N SER A 25 -29.92 19.93 17.55
CA SER A 25 -29.44 21.16 16.90
C SER A 25 -28.01 21.52 17.28
N GLY A 26 -27.59 21.25 18.53
CA GLY A 26 -26.21 21.44 18.96
C GLY A 26 -25.21 20.53 18.24
N LYS A 27 -25.67 19.40 17.71
CA LYS A 27 -24.87 18.41 16.95
C LYS A 27 -24.92 18.61 15.43
N GLY A 28 -25.54 19.70 14.96
CA GLY A 28 -25.66 20.01 13.52
C GLY A 28 -26.84 19.35 12.80
N TYR A 29 -27.81 18.78 13.52
CA TYR A 29 -29.05 18.24 12.91
C TYR A 29 -30.19 19.27 12.88
N SER A 30 -31.18 19.04 12.04
CA SER A 30 -32.30 19.97 11.86
C SER A 30 -33.19 20.05 13.11
N PHE A 31 -33.26 21.24 13.73
CA PHE A 31 -34.13 21.50 14.88
C PHE A 31 -35.59 21.11 14.62
N GLY A 32 -36.16 21.56 13.50
CA GLY A 32 -37.58 21.35 13.19
C GLY A 32 -37.97 19.88 13.03
N GLY A 33 -37.07 19.06 12.46
CA GLY A 33 -37.30 17.61 12.32
C GLY A 33 -37.37 16.90 13.67
N PHE A 34 -36.44 17.19 14.56
CA PHE A 34 -36.42 16.60 15.91
C PHE A 34 -37.54 17.13 16.80
N TYR A 35 -37.96 18.38 16.61
CA TYR A 35 -39.11 18.94 17.31
C TYR A 35 -40.41 18.23 16.93
N ALA A 36 -40.66 18.05 15.62
CA ALA A 36 -41.80 17.30 15.14
C ALA A 36 -41.75 15.83 15.62
N PHE A 37 -40.59 15.18 15.53
CA PHE A 37 -40.42 13.80 15.98
C PHE A 37 -40.65 13.66 17.49
N GLY A 38 -40.13 14.57 18.30
CA GLY A 38 -40.30 14.59 19.76
C GLY A 38 -41.73 14.85 20.21
N PHE A 39 -42.50 15.64 19.44
CA PHE A 39 -43.91 15.91 19.74
C PHE A 39 -44.78 14.65 19.62
N PHE A 40 -44.48 13.75 18.67
CA PHE A 40 -45.24 12.50 18.47
C PHE A 40 -44.63 11.30 19.20
N LEU A 41 -43.29 11.23 19.33
CA LEU A 41 -42.56 10.07 19.83
C LEU A 41 -41.40 10.50 20.73
N PHE A 42 -41.73 11.14 21.86
CA PHE A 42 -40.75 11.74 22.77
C PHE A 42 -39.62 10.80 23.23
N LEU A 43 -39.94 9.61 23.73
CA LEU A 43 -38.94 8.67 24.24
C LEU A 43 -37.96 8.19 23.14
N PRO A 44 -38.43 7.69 21.97
CA PRO A 44 -37.56 7.40 20.84
C PRO A 44 -36.74 8.62 20.38
N ALA A 45 -37.34 9.81 20.29
CA ALA A 45 -36.66 11.02 19.85
C ALA A 45 -35.51 11.43 20.78
N LEU A 46 -35.70 11.32 22.09
CA LEU A 46 -34.68 11.58 23.08
C LEU A 46 -33.51 10.59 22.94
N ILE A 47 -33.80 9.29 22.83
CA ILE A 47 -32.78 8.25 22.69
C ILE A 47 -31.95 8.49 21.43
N VAL A 48 -32.61 8.71 20.29
CA VAL A 48 -31.92 8.97 19.01
C VAL A 48 -31.08 10.24 19.09
N SER A 49 -31.61 11.34 19.66
CA SER A 49 -30.86 12.58 19.82
C SER A 49 -29.61 12.44 20.70
N LEU A 50 -29.63 11.54 21.69
CA LEU A 50 -28.48 11.27 22.55
C LEU A 50 -27.45 10.37 21.87
N VAL A 51 -27.89 9.34 21.15
CA VAL A 51 -27.02 8.36 20.46
C VAL A 51 -26.39 8.92 19.19
N LEU A 52 -27.06 9.85 18.50
CA LEU A 52 -26.53 10.46 17.28
C LEU A 52 -25.20 11.17 17.55
N GLU A 53 -24.25 10.94 16.66
CA GLU A 53 -22.92 11.52 16.72
C GLU A 53 -22.96 13.01 16.41
N ASP A 54 -21.98 13.77 16.89
CA ASP A 54 -21.88 15.18 16.55
C ASP A 54 -21.36 15.32 15.11
N LYS A 55 -22.26 15.71 14.19
CA LYS A 55 -21.94 15.87 12.78
C LYS A 55 -20.90 16.97 12.56
N THR A 56 -20.94 18.02 13.38
CA THR A 56 -20.02 19.15 13.26
C THR A 56 -18.59 18.75 13.63
N ALA A 57 -18.43 18.01 14.72
CA ALA A 57 -17.12 17.50 15.14
C ALA A 57 -16.54 16.48 14.14
N ALA A 58 -17.38 15.67 13.49
CA ALA A 58 -16.94 14.74 12.45
C ALA A 58 -16.49 15.48 11.18
N GLU A 59 -17.25 16.49 10.74
CA GLU A 59 -16.93 17.32 9.58
C GLU A 59 -15.63 18.13 9.79
N GLU A 60 -15.45 18.72 10.97
CA GLU A 60 -14.21 19.45 11.33
C GLU A 60 -12.97 18.53 11.31
N ARG A 61 -13.10 17.29 11.82
CA ARG A 61 -12.01 16.29 11.76
C ARG A 61 -11.68 15.93 10.32
N GLU A 62 -12.68 15.63 9.50
CA GLU A 62 -12.45 15.30 8.09
C GLU A 62 -11.79 16.48 7.35
N GLU A 63 -12.23 17.72 7.60
CA GLU A 63 -11.63 18.91 6.99
C GLU A 63 -10.17 19.09 7.43
N SER A 64 -9.86 18.89 8.70
CA SER A 64 -8.48 18.97 9.22
C SER A 64 -7.57 17.93 8.56
N LEU A 65 -8.04 16.69 8.42
CA LEU A 65 -7.30 15.61 7.78
C LEU A 65 -7.11 15.88 6.28
N ARG A 66 -8.15 16.40 5.60
CA ARG A 66 -8.05 16.80 4.19
C ARG A 66 -7.02 17.91 3.99
N LYS A 67 -7.00 18.91 4.88
CA LYS A 67 -5.99 19.98 4.87
C LYS A 67 -4.59 19.41 5.11
N GLU A 68 -4.42 18.52 6.06
CA GLU A 68 -3.14 17.87 6.33
C GLU A 68 -2.64 17.04 5.13
N ILE A 69 -3.50 16.20 4.54
CA ILE A 69 -3.20 15.44 3.32
C ILE A 69 -2.81 16.39 2.18
N SER A 70 -3.51 17.52 2.01
CA SER A 70 -3.19 18.49 0.97
C SER A 70 -1.81 19.12 1.17
N ARG A 71 -1.42 19.41 2.42
CA ARG A 71 -0.09 19.92 2.76
C ARG A 71 0.99 18.86 2.52
N LEU A 72 0.78 17.63 3.00
CA LEU A 72 1.71 16.53 2.75
C LEU A 72 1.90 16.29 1.25
N ARG A 73 0.82 16.35 0.46
CA ARG A 73 0.90 16.22 -1.00
C ARG A 73 1.65 17.39 -1.62
N GLN A 74 1.43 18.60 -1.15
CA GLN A 74 2.19 19.77 -1.59
C GLN A 74 3.67 19.64 -1.21
N ASP A 75 3.99 19.15 -0.01
CA ASP A 75 5.36 18.91 0.43
C ASP A 75 6.03 17.82 -0.43
N ILE A 76 5.32 16.73 -0.74
CA ILE A 76 5.82 15.69 -1.65
C ILE A 76 6.06 16.26 -3.06
N ASN A 77 5.15 17.09 -3.57
CA ASN A 77 5.27 17.69 -4.90
C ASN A 77 6.33 18.80 -4.97
N SER A 78 6.60 19.49 -3.85
CA SER A 78 7.55 20.60 -3.76
C SER A 78 8.94 20.16 -3.30
N ARG A 79 9.05 18.98 -2.68
CA ARG A 79 10.33 18.27 -2.64
C ARG A 79 10.82 18.23 -4.08
N PRO A 80 12.06 18.64 -4.35
CA PRO A 80 12.65 18.42 -5.65
C PRO A 80 12.67 16.91 -5.83
N PHE A 81 11.64 16.36 -6.49
CA PHE A 81 11.72 15.04 -7.09
C PHE A 81 12.81 15.21 -8.10
N GLY A 82 14.02 14.80 -7.71
CA GLY A 82 15.26 15.20 -8.32
C GLY A 82 15.05 15.34 -9.81
N GLU A 83 14.91 16.59 -10.24
CA GLU A 83 15.12 17.00 -11.61
C GLU A 83 16.62 16.93 -11.81
N THR A 84 17.18 15.74 -11.61
CA THR A 84 18.25 15.31 -12.47
C THR A 84 17.56 15.14 -13.83
N ASN A 85 17.37 16.27 -14.53
CA ASN A 85 17.96 16.31 -15.86
C ASN A 85 19.30 15.59 -15.70
N GLY A 86 19.49 14.44 -16.36
CA GLY A 86 20.63 13.53 -16.14
C GLY A 86 22.00 14.15 -16.49
N LYS A 87 22.32 15.28 -15.87
CA LYS A 87 23.46 16.17 -16.04
C LYS A 87 24.07 16.58 -14.69
N ASP A 88 23.33 16.44 -13.57
CA ASP A 88 23.82 16.80 -12.23
C ASP A 88 23.80 15.61 -11.26
N LEU A 89 23.94 14.38 -11.79
CA LEU A 89 24.68 13.39 -11.03
C LEU A 89 26.14 13.70 -11.32
N ASP A 90 26.81 14.30 -10.35
CA ASP A 90 28.18 13.91 -10.03
C ASP A 90 28.13 12.42 -9.67
N ARG A 91 27.87 11.61 -10.68
CA ARG A 91 28.29 10.24 -10.80
C ARG A 91 29.77 10.39 -10.59
N GLU A 92 30.21 10.14 -9.37
CA GLU A 92 31.59 9.81 -9.08
C GLU A 92 32.01 8.93 -10.25
N ARG A 93 32.87 9.48 -11.12
CA ARG A 93 33.23 8.86 -12.38
C ARG A 93 34.12 7.69 -11.97
N ILE A 94 33.49 6.59 -11.56
CA ILE A 94 34.20 5.40 -11.15
C ILE A 94 34.67 4.78 -12.47
N ASP A 95 35.87 5.16 -12.88
CA ASP A 95 36.59 4.56 -13.98
C ASP A 95 36.91 3.11 -13.60
N PRO A 96 36.21 2.11 -14.17
CA PRO A 96 36.33 0.74 -13.71
C PRO A 96 37.70 0.15 -14.08
N ILE A 97 38.37 -0.40 -13.06
CA ILE A 97 39.58 -1.19 -13.25
C ILE A 97 39.18 -2.62 -13.63
N CYS A 98 39.66 -3.10 -14.78
CA CYS A 98 39.36 -4.42 -15.29
C CYS A 98 39.92 -5.50 -14.36
N ARG A 99 39.06 -6.32 -13.74
CA ARG A 99 39.48 -7.41 -12.83
C ARG A 99 40.31 -8.51 -13.52
N GLN A 100 40.23 -8.65 -14.85
CA GLN A 100 41.03 -9.64 -15.60
C GLN A 100 42.46 -9.18 -15.95
N CYS A 101 42.71 -7.88 -16.11
CA CYS A 101 44.01 -7.39 -16.63
C CYS A 101 44.55 -6.12 -15.95
N GLY A 102 43.82 -5.56 -14.99
CA GLY A 102 44.18 -4.36 -14.25
C GLY A 102 44.11 -3.05 -15.04
N HIS A 103 43.68 -3.05 -16.31
CA HIS A 103 43.57 -1.82 -17.09
C HIS A 103 42.44 -0.94 -16.57
N GLN A 104 42.71 0.34 -16.33
CA GLN A 104 41.71 1.36 -16.01
C GLN A 104 40.96 1.73 -17.29
N ASN A 105 39.64 1.66 -17.26
CA ASN A 105 38.79 1.99 -18.40
C ASN A 105 37.95 3.21 -18.06
N GLU A 106 37.49 3.93 -19.09
CA GLU A 106 36.61 5.08 -18.90
C GLU A 106 35.24 4.64 -18.37
N ALA A 107 34.66 5.45 -17.48
CA ALA A 107 33.31 5.22 -16.97
C ALA A 107 32.28 4.99 -18.09
N GLY A 108 31.47 3.94 -17.95
CA GLY A 108 30.42 3.58 -18.91
C GLY A 108 30.85 2.60 -20.02
N THR A 109 32.14 2.27 -20.12
CA THR A 109 32.60 1.19 -21.02
C THR A 109 32.03 -0.16 -20.59
N LYS A 110 31.48 -0.92 -21.56
CA LYS A 110 30.87 -2.25 -21.31
C LYS A 110 31.93 -3.36 -21.27
N TYR A 111 33.02 -3.16 -21.98
CA TYR A 111 34.11 -4.11 -22.14
C TYR A 111 35.44 -3.40 -21.93
N CYS A 112 36.43 -4.11 -21.42
CA CYS A 112 37.77 -3.61 -21.26
C CYS A 112 38.40 -3.36 -22.63
N THR A 113 38.89 -2.15 -22.85
CA THR A 113 39.53 -1.74 -24.11
C THR A 113 40.86 -2.45 -24.37
N LYS A 114 41.49 -3.02 -23.33
CA LYS A 114 42.77 -3.73 -23.44
C LYS A 114 42.62 -5.23 -23.69
N CYS A 115 41.68 -5.89 -23.02
CA CYS A 115 41.59 -7.37 -23.05
C CYS A 115 40.22 -7.92 -23.48
N GLY A 116 39.21 -7.06 -23.73
CA GLY A 116 37.87 -7.48 -24.15
C GLY A 116 36.97 -8.02 -23.03
N ALA A 117 37.48 -8.14 -21.79
CA ALA A 117 36.71 -8.58 -20.63
C ALA A 117 35.46 -7.73 -20.41
N MET A 118 34.32 -8.34 -20.10
CA MET A 118 33.12 -7.57 -19.72
C MET A 118 33.34 -6.88 -18.37
N LEU A 119 33.10 -5.58 -18.31
CA LEU A 119 33.20 -4.80 -17.09
C LEU A 119 31.86 -4.89 -16.35
N ALA A 120 31.90 -5.20 -15.05
CA ALA A 120 30.70 -5.32 -14.24
C ALA A 120 29.96 -3.96 -14.26
N ARG A 121 28.67 -3.98 -14.60
CA ARG A 121 27.85 -2.77 -14.53
C ARG A 121 27.69 -2.38 -13.08
N ILE A 122 28.14 -1.17 -12.72
CA ILE A 122 27.63 -0.46 -11.54
C ILE A 122 26.21 -0.01 -11.89
N GLN A 123 25.27 -0.96 -11.90
CA GLN A 123 23.88 -0.62 -11.67
C GLN A 123 23.76 -0.57 -10.16
N LYS A 124 23.35 0.59 -9.63
CA LYS A 124 22.80 0.70 -8.29
C LYS A 124 21.74 -0.42 -8.19
N SER A 125 22.05 -1.49 -7.49
CA SER A 125 21.05 -2.51 -7.24
C SER A 125 19.95 -1.80 -6.46
N GLU A 126 18.72 -1.83 -6.98
CA GLU A 126 17.58 -1.67 -6.11
C GLU A 126 17.76 -2.70 -5.01
N GLU A 127 17.83 -2.22 -3.76
CA GLU A 127 18.13 -2.95 -2.52
C GLU A 127 17.81 -4.43 -2.68
N ALA A 128 18.85 -5.21 -3.00
CA ALA A 128 18.68 -6.63 -3.15
C ALA A 128 18.29 -7.13 -1.75
N VAL A 129 17.23 -7.94 -1.67
CA VAL A 129 16.77 -8.57 -0.43
C VAL A 129 16.96 -10.07 -0.54
N CYS A 130 17.29 -10.71 0.58
CA CYS A 130 17.46 -12.15 0.62
C CYS A 130 16.13 -12.83 0.23
N PRO A 131 16.11 -13.75 -0.75
CA PRO A 131 14.88 -14.42 -1.17
C PRO A 131 14.29 -15.33 -0.08
N LYS A 132 15.10 -15.76 0.90
CA LYS A 132 14.70 -16.65 1.98
C LYS A 132 14.10 -15.90 3.18
N CYS A 133 14.76 -14.85 3.66
CA CYS A 133 14.36 -14.14 4.89
C CYS A 133 13.98 -12.67 4.69
N ARG A 134 14.16 -12.13 3.47
CA ARG A 134 13.90 -10.74 3.09
C ARG A 134 14.74 -9.67 3.77
N ASP A 135 15.78 -10.05 4.51
CA ASP A 135 16.76 -9.08 4.99
C ASP A 135 17.54 -8.46 3.84
N GLU A 136 17.97 -7.22 4.04
CA GLU A 136 18.82 -6.48 3.10
C GLU A 136 20.14 -7.25 2.86
N ILE A 137 20.55 -7.31 1.60
CA ILE A 137 21.83 -7.91 1.18
C ILE A 137 22.65 -6.88 0.41
N ASN A 138 23.96 -6.92 0.58
CA ASN A 138 24.88 -6.00 -0.08
C ASN A 138 25.36 -6.58 -1.41
N ASP A 139 25.76 -5.69 -2.33
CA ASP A 139 26.34 -6.08 -3.61
C ASP A 139 27.62 -6.91 -3.39
N GLY A 140 27.59 -8.17 -3.84
CA GLY A 140 28.72 -9.10 -3.76
C GLY A 140 28.71 -10.05 -2.56
N ASP A 141 27.67 -10.03 -1.73
CA ASP A 141 27.49 -11.02 -0.66
C ASP A 141 27.38 -12.44 -1.23
N GLY A 142 28.23 -13.35 -0.75
CA GLY A 142 28.13 -14.78 -1.08
C GLY A 142 27.02 -15.50 -0.29
N PHE A 143 26.75 -15.01 0.92
CA PHE A 143 25.72 -15.55 1.81
C PHE A 143 24.98 -14.42 2.54
N CYS A 144 23.70 -14.61 2.84
CA CYS A 144 22.92 -13.68 3.65
C CYS A 144 23.41 -13.70 5.12
N GLY A 145 23.79 -12.54 5.64
CA GLY A 145 24.29 -12.38 7.02
C GLY A 145 23.28 -12.75 8.11
N SER A 146 21.98 -12.66 7.83
CA SER A 146 20.93 -12.96 8.83
C SER A 146 20.49 -14.42 8.85
N CYS A 147 20.38 -15.09 7.69
CA CYS A 147 19.82 -16.44 7.60
C CYS A 147 20.74 -17.50 6.96
N GLY A 148 21.95 -17.10 6.53
CA GLY A 148 22.96 -17.99 5.94
C GLY A 148 22.61 -18.51 4.54
N TRP A 149 21.63 -17.93 3.86
CA TRP A 149 21.26 -18.33 2.50
C TRP A 149 22.38 -18.05 1.51
N ASP A 150 22.72 -19.00 0.65
CA ASP A 150 23.71 -18.85 -0.42
C ASP A 150 23.16 -18.00 -1.57
N LEU A 151 23.68 -16.78 -1.69
CA LEU A 151 23.25 -15.77 -2.67
C LEU A 151 23.91 -15.98 -4.04
N THR A 152 24.95 -16.81 -4.12
CA THR A 152 25.60 -17.16 -5.40
C THR A 152 24.78 -18.15 -6.21
N LYS A 153 23.85 -18.87 -5.57
CA LYS A 153 22.89 -19.75 -6.24
C LYS A 153 21.78 -18.92 -6.86
N LYS A 154 21.89 -18.69 -8.16
CA LYS A 154 20.79 -18.18 -8.97
C LYS A 154 19.62 -19.17 -8.88
N GLU A 155 18.43 -18.72 -8.45
CA GLU A 155 17.25 -19.59 -8.54
C GLU A 155 17.09 -20.05 -10.00
N PRO A 156 16.90 -21.35 -10.25
CA PRO A 156 16.60 -21.81 -11.60
C PRO A 156 15.35 -21.06 -12.07
N GLY A 157 15.48 -20.42 -13.23
CA GLY A 157 14.37 -19.72 -13.87
C GLY A 157 13.20 -20.67 -14.16
N PRO A 158 12.03 -20.14 -14.54
CA PRO A 158 10.93 -20.99 -14.95
C PRO A 158 11.36 -21.86 -16.14
N VAL A 159 10.98 -23.14 -16.10
CA VAL A 159 11.25 -24.08 -17.19
C VAL A 159 10.10 -24.05 -18.19
N LEU A 160 10.44 -24.04 -19.47
CA LEU A 160 9.44 -24.10 -20.55
C LEU A 160 8.77 -25.47 -20.54
N VAL A 161 7.43 -25.46 -20.50
CA VAL A 161 6.60 -26.67 -20.51
C VAL A 161 5.50 -26.57 -21.55
N SER A 162 5.04 -27.71 -22.04
CA SER A 162 3.95 -27.81 -23.00
C SER A 162 2.80 -28.62 -22.42
N THR A 163 1.58 -28.22 -22.78
CA THR A 163 0.36 -28.89 -22.36
C THR A 163 0.01 -29.99 -23.35
N VAL A 164 -0.21 -31.21 -22.84
CA VAL A 164 -0.73 -32.34 -23.62
C VAL A 164 -1.98 -32.85 -22.91
N ASN A 165 -3.14 -32.83 -23.59
CA ASN A 165 -4.42 -33.25 -23.02
C ASN A 165 -4.76 -32.62 -21.65
N GLY A 166 -4.42 -31.34 -21.46
CA GLY A 166 -4.68 -30.63 -20.19
C GLY A 166 -3.75 -31.02 -19.03
N GLN A 167 -2.64 -31.71 -19.33
CA GLN A 167 -1.65 -32.11 -18.34
C GLN A 167 -0.26 -31.61 -18.73
N VAL A 168 0.57 -31.42 -17.70
CA VAL A 168 1.99 -31.08 -17.82
C VAL A 168 2.80 -32.06 -16.97
N VAL A 169 3.90 -32.55 -17.51
CA VAL A 169 4.87 -33.39 -16.78
C VAL A 169 6.04 -32.50 -16.37
N CYS A 170 6.33 -32.43 -15.07
CA CYS A 170 7.46 -31.65 -14.57
C CYS A 170 8.78 -32.23 -15.12
N PRO A 171 9.61 -31.44 -15.83
CA PRO A 171 10.88 -31.95 -16.37
C PRO A 171 11.91 -32.27 -15.28
N GLU A 172 11.81 -31.64 -14.12
CA GLU A 172 12.74 -31.84 -13.00
C GLU A 172 12.43 -33.09 -12.17
N CYS A 173 11.15 -33.42 -11.96
CA CYS A 173 10.76 -34.51 -11.05
C CYS A 173 9.84 -35.58 -11.67
N GLY A 174 9.56 -35.47 -12.98
CA GLY A 174 8.75 -36.41 -13.76
C GLY A 174 7.26 -36.48 -13.39
N THR A 175 6.77 -35.60 -12.53
CA THR A 175 5.41 -35.69 -12.01
C THR A 175 4.39 -35.05 -12.95
N ALA A 176 3.43 -35.85 -13.39
CA ALA A 176 2.28 -35.39 -14.17
C ALA A 176 1.28 -34.64 -13.28
N GLN A 177 0.79 -33.50 -13.77
CA GLN A 177 -0.14 -32.63 -13.06
C GLN A 177 -1.00 -31.84 -14.05
N MET A 178 -2.08 -31.21 -13.56
CA MET A 178 -2.94 -30.39 -14.42
C MET A 178 -2.18 -29.17 -14.97
N SER A 179 -2.35 -28.89 -16.26
CA SER A 179 -1.90 -27.64 -16.88
C SER A 179 -2.70 -26.45 -16.33
N ASN A 180 -2.03 -25.33 -16.05
CA ASN A 180 -2.46 -24.07 -15.39
C ASN A 180 -1.74 -23.78 -14.08
N ARG A 181 -1.00 -24.75 -13.54
CA ARG A 181 -0.15 -24.54 -12.36
C ARG A 181 1.15 -23.86 -12.77
N LEU A 182 1.53 -22.78 -12.08
CA LEU A 182 2.79 -22.05 -12.32
C LEU A 182 4.00 -22.65 -11.59
N ILE A 183 3.77 -23.54 -10.62
CA ILE A 183 4.81 -24.14 -9.77
C ILE A 183 4.49 -25.60 -9.51
N CYS A 184 5.39 -26.52 -9.85
CA CYS A 184 5.26 -27.96 -9.60
C CYS A 184 4.91 -28.22 -8.13
N TYR A 185 3.78 -28.91 -7.88
CA TYR A 185 3.32 -29.16 -6.51
C TYR A 185 4.25 -30.10 -5.72
N LYS A 186 5.08 -30.89 -6.42
CA LYS A 186 5.98 -31.88 -5.80
C LYS A 186 7.37 -31.33 -5.50
N CYS A 187 8.00 -30.64 -6.45
CA CYS A 187 9.40 -30.21 -6.33
C CYS A 187 9.60 -28.69 -6.36
N GLY A 188 8.55 -27.88 -6.52
CA GLY A 188 8.66 -26.42 -6.49
C GLY A 188 9.22 -25.78 -7.76
N THR A 189 9.49 -26.55 -8.82
CA THR A 189 9.95 -26.00 -10.11
C THR A 189 8.90 -25.07 -10.70
N LYS A 190 9.30 -23.83 -11.04
CA LYS A 190 8.45 -22.84 -11.70
C LYS A 190 8.26 -23.21 -13.18
N PHE A 191 7.05 -23.08 -13.71
CA PHE A 191 6.70 -23.38 -15.10
C PHE A 191 6.43 -22.11 -15.89
N GLU A 192 6.83 -22.11 -17.15
CA GLU A 192 6.43 -21.14 -18.17
C GLU A 192 5.82 -21.92 -19.34
N TYR A 193 4.55 -21.67 -19.64
CA TYR A 193 3.83 -22.38 -20.70
C TYR A 193 4.16 -21.75 -22.05
N ARG A 194 4.51 -22.58 -23.02
CA ARG A 194 4.63 -22.17 -24.44
C ARG A 194 3.27 -22.18 -25.12
#